data_AF-A0AAV7JDZ1-F1
#
_entry.id   AF-A0AAV7JDZ1-F1
#
_cell.length_a   1.000
_cell.length_b   1.000
_cell.length_c   1.000
_cell.angle_alpha   90.00
_cell.angle_beta   90.00
_cell.angle_gamma   90.00
#
_symmetry.space_group_name_H-M   'P 1'
#
loop_
_entity.id
_entity.type
_entity.pdbx_description
1 polymer ?
#
loop_
_entity_poly.entity_id
_entity_poly.type
_entity_poly.pdbx_seq_one_letter_code
_entity_poly.pdbx_strand_id
1 'polypeptide(L)'
;MGFYEGIRIPLSLTQINDIRQLNDLLKEIENHSAPTNSPETFQYHVREATGSIHKAIDSLSTGEESGNQQPLLSSLQFILCQLDNALIAKTMRQYNIETLVLSLKCQLISPVCYRYLQSLDCLSLPHLSTLKRLYSNFGLDSEFTNYLKQSVTQFNKWERNVVIQMDEIHVKSTFTYKRR
;
A
#
# COMPACT_ATOMS: atom_id res chain seq x y z
N MET A 1 -26.57 29.45 -28.42
CA MET A 1 -26.28 28.49 -29.50
C MET A 1 -24.83 28.69 -29.92
N GLY A 2 -23.99 27.70 -29.68
CA GLY A 2 -22.58 27.70 -30.02
C GLY A 2 -22.06 26.30 -29.72
N PHE A 3 -22.02 25.47 -30.75
CA PHE A 3 -21.56 24.09 -30.70
C PHE A 3 -20.05 24.07 -30.44
N TYR A 4 -19.61 23.31 -29.43
CA TYR A 4 -18.26 22.76 -29.42
C TYR A 4 -18.36 21.25 -29.49
N GLU A 5 -17.96 20.77 -30.65
CA GLU A 5 -17.94 19.37 -31.06
C GLU A 5 -17.06 18.57 -30.10
N GLY A 6 -17.63 17.49 -29.59
CA GLY A 6 -16.86 16.48 -28.87
C GLY A 6 -15.82 15.89 -29.79
N ILE A 7 -14.55 16.15 -29.49
CA ILE A 7 -13.43 15.41 -30.07
C ILE A 7 -13.50 14.00 -29.50
N ARG A 8 -14.11 13.10 -30.28
CA ARG A 8 -14.03 11.65 -30.07
C ARG A 8 -12.60 11.22 -30.32
N ILE A 9 -11.83 11.03 -29.25
CA ILE A 9 -10.61 10.22 -29.34
C ILE A 9 -11.08 8.76 -29.41
N PRO A 10 -10.70 7.99 -30.45
CA PRO A 10 -11.03 6.58 -30.51
C PRO A 10 -10.17 5.85 -29.48
N LEU A 11 -10.73 5.60 -28.31
CA LEU A 11 -10.26 4.58 -27.37
C LEU A 11 -10.32 3.22 -28.09
N SER A 12 -9.22 2.78 -28.70
CA SER A 12 -9.02 1.35 -28.94
C SER A 12 -8.66 0.69 -27.61
N LEU A 13 -9.71 0.48 -26.81
CA LEU A 13 -9.76 -0.11 -25.47
C LEU A 13 -9.44 -1.62 -25.45
N THR A 14 -8.59 -2.10 -26.35
CA THR A 14 -8.41 -3.53 -26.57
C THR A 14 -6.92 -3.88 -26.64
N GLN A 15 -6.48 -4.62 -25.61
CA GLN A 15 -5.24 -5.40 -25.54
C GLN A 15 -3.96 -4.64 -25.17
N ILE A 16 -3.81 -4.32 -23.88
CA ILE A 16 -2.47 -4.18 -23.29
C ILE A 16 -1.97 -5.60 -22.98
N ASN A 17 -1.16 -6.14 -23.88
CA ASN A 17 -0.55 -7.47 -23.77
C ASN A 17 0.98 -7.39 -23.56
N ASP A 18 1.59 -6.19 -23.60
CA ASP A 18 3.05 -5.99 -23.48
C ASP A 18 3.39 -4.79 -22.57
N ILE A 19 4.44 -4.93 -21.76
CA ILE A 19 5.00 -3.88 -20.88
C ILE A 19 5.40 -2.62 -21.65
N ARG A 20 5.72 -2.75 -22.94
CA ARG A 20 6.02 -1.61 -23.83
C ARG A 20 4.83 -0.69 -24.02
N GLN A 21 3.62 -1.26 -24.11
CA GLN A 21 2.38 -0.49 -24.25
C GLN A 21 2.06 0.29 -22.96
N LEU A 22 2.46 -0.23 -21.81
CA LEU A 22 2.35 0.46 -20.52
C LEU A 22 3.34 1.63 -20.43
N ASN A 23 4.56 1.45 -20.95
CA ASN A 23 5.53 2.56 -21.11
C ASN A 23 5.08 3.62 -22.11
N ASP A 24 4.39 3.24 -23.18
CA ASP A 24 3.86 4.18 -24.15
C ASP A 24 2.67 4.97 -23.58
N LEU A 25 1.81 4.32 -22.78
CA LEU A 25 0.76 5.00 -22.00
C LEU A 25 1.35 5.97 -20.97
N LEU A 26 2.41 5.57 -20.25
CA LEU A 26 3.09 6.45 -19.31
C LEU A 26 3.72 7.66 -20.00
N LYS A 27 4.31 7.47 -21.20
CA LYS A 27 4.83 8.56 -22.03
C LYS A 27 3.73 9.45 -22.59
N GLU A 28 2.58 8.90 -22.97
CA GLU A 28 1.42 9.71 -23.37
C GLU A 28 0.91 10.55 -22.20
N ILE A 29 0.82 9.99 -20.99
CA ILE A 29 0.46 10.74 -19.77
C ILE A 29 1.49 11.85 -19.49
N GLU A 30 2.77 11.58 -19.70
CA GLU A 30 3.86 12.55 -19.56
C GLU A 30 3.78 13.67 -20.62
N ASN A 31 3.40 13.34 -21.86
CA ASN A 31 3.20 14.31 -22.95
C ASN A 31 1.91 15.13 -22.81
N HIS A 32 0.90 14.64 -22.08
CA HIS A 32 -0.31 15.38 -21.72
C HIS A 32 -0.14 16.28 -20.48
N SER A 33 1.09 16.42 -19.96
CA SER A 33 1.43 17.34 -18.86
C SER A 33 1.48 18.83 -19.25
N ALA A 34 0.93 19.20 -20.42
CA ALA A 34 0.68 20.60 -20.73
C ALA A 34 -0.16 21.24 -19.60
N PRO A 35 0.13 22.48 -19.17
CA PRO A 35 -0.45 23.10 -17.98
C PRO A 35 -1.88 23.61 -18.25
N THR A 36 -2.78 22.71 -18.63
CA THR A 36 -4.18 22.95 -18.91
C THR A 36 -5.04 21.82 -18.36
N ASN A 37 -4.84 21.46 -17.08
CA ASN A 37 -5.65 20.43 -16.45
C ASN A 37 -6.46 21.07 -15.33
N SER A 38 -7.76 21.27 -15.58
CA SER A 38 -8.71 21.47 -14.50
C SER A 38 -8.64 20.24 -13.58
N PRO A 39 -8.92 20.39 -12.27
CA PRO A 39 -8.93 19.26 -11.34
C PRO A 39 -9.86 18.11 -11.80
N GLU A 40 -10.85 18.41 -12.64
CA GLU A 40 -11.78 17.44 -13.23
C GLU A 40 -11.10 16.55 -14.28
N THR A 41 -10.22 17.10 -15.12
CA THR A 41 -9.46 16.33 -16.13
C THR A 41 -8.50 15.36 -15.46
N PHE A 42 -7.81 15.78 -14.39
CA PHE A 42 -6.93 14.90 -13.62
C PHE A 42 -7.71 13.74 -12.96
N GLN A 43 -8.86 14.03 -12.34
CA GLN A 43 -9.71 13.00 -11.73
C GLN A 43 -10.23 12.00 -12.76
N TYR A 44 -10.53 12.44 -13.98
CA TYR A 44 -10.93 11.57 -15.09
C TYR A 44 -9.82 10.57 -15.44
N HIS A 45 -8.60 11.04 -15.67
CA HIS A 45 -7.47 10.17 -16.02
C HIS A 45 -7.14 9.14 -14.93
N VAL A 46 -7.18 9.55 -13.65
CA VAL A 46 -6.96 8.62 -12.55
C VAL A 46 -8.06 7.55 -12.50
N ARG A 47 -9.34 7.92 -12.70
CA ARG A 47 -10.44 6.94 -12.74
C ARG A 47 -10.30 5.95 -13.89
N GLU A 48 -9.86 6.41 -15.05
CA GLU A 48 -9.62 5.55 -16.21
C GLU A 48 -8.47 4.56 -15.95
N ALA A 49 -7.37 5.03 -15.38
CA ALA A 49 -6.25 4.19 -14.98
C ALA A 49 -6.67 3.15 -13.93
N THR A 50 -7.41 3.56 -12.90
CA THR A 50 -7.98 2.66 -11.88
C THR A 50 -8.87 1.58 -12.53
N GLY A 51 -9.71 1.95 -13.50
CA GLY A 51 -10.57 1.01 -14.23
C GLY A 51 -9.79 -0.01 -15.06
N SER A 52 -8.69 0.42 -15.69
CA SER A 52 -7.81 -0.47 -16.46
C SER A 52 -7.08 -1.48 -15.58
N ILE A 53 -6.61 -1.04 -14.41
CA ILE A 53 -5.93 -1.93 -13.45
C ILE A 53 -6.92 -2.95 -12.85
N HIS A 54 -8.17 -2.56 -12.56
CA HIS A 54 -9.19 -3.50 -12.10
C HIS A 54 -9.41 -4.63 -13.12
N LYS A 55 -9.56 -4.28 -14.41
CA LYS A 55 -9.70 -5.28 -15.49
C LYS A 55 -8.49 -6.21 -15.58
N ALA A 56 -7.28 -5.67 -15.40
CA ALA A 56 -6.05 -6.48 -15.37
C ALA A 56 -6.08 -7.48 -14.21
N ILE A 57 -6.47 -7.06 -13.00
CA ILE A 57 -6.61 -7.94 -11.85
C ILE A 57 -7.66 -9.03 -12.09
N ASP A 58 -8.82 -8.68 -12.67
CA ASP A 58 -9.88 -9.64 -12.97
C ASP A 58 -9.41 -10.70 -13.99
N SER A 59 -8.66 -10.28 -15.00
CA SER A 59 -8.10 -11.19 -16.01
C SER A 59 -7.02 -12.13 -15.45
N LEU A 60 -6.23 -11.65 -14.49
CA LEU A 60 -5.19 -12.46 -13.82
C LEU A 60 -5.80 -13.40 -12.77
N SER A 61 -6.91 -13.00 -12.14
CA SER A 61 -7.60 -13.81 -11.12
C SER A 61 -8.39 -14.98 -11.71
N THR A 62 -8.74 -14.91 -12.99
CA THR A 62 -9.51 -15.95 -13.72
C THR A 62 -8.63 -16.94 -14.48
N GLY A 63 -7.30 -16.72 -14.53
CA GLY A 63 -6.34 -17.61 -15.16
C GLY A 63 -5.93 -18.79 -14.27
N GLU A 64 -5.88 -20.00 -14.86
CA GLU A 64 -5.50 -21.25 -14.17
C GLU A 64 -4.02 -21.28 -13.69
N GLU A 65 -3.19 -20.30 -14.06
CA GLU A 65 -1.77 -20.18 -13.65
C GLU A 65 -1.54 -19.31 -12.41
N SER A 66 -2.47 -19.37 -11.46
CA SER A 66 -2.52 -18.50 -10.26
C SER A 66 -1.27 -18.55 -9.34
N GLY A 67 -0.38 -19.55 -9.49
CA GLY A 67 0.82 -19.68 -8.65
C GLY A 67 1.93 -18.66 -8.96
N ASN A 68 2.15 -18.33 -10.23
CA ASN A 68 3.27 -17.46 -10.65
C ASN A 68 2.92 -15.97 -10.66
N GLN A 69 1.62 -15.63 -10.63
CA GLN A 69 1.13 -14.26 -10.80
C GLN A 69 0.81 -13.55 -9.47
N GLN A 70 0.91 -14.25 -8.33
CA GLN A 70 0.68 -13.69 -6.99
C GLN A 70 1.45 -12.38 -6.71
N PRO A 71 2.78 -12.27 -6.98
CA PRO A 71 3.51 -11.03 -6.72
C PRO A 71 3.04 -9.86 -7.59
N LEU A 72 2.63 -10.15 -8.83
CA LEU A 72 2.09 -9.16 -9.75
C LEU A 72 0.73 -8.66 -9.28
N LEU A 73 -0.15 -9.56 -8.84
CA LEU A 73 -1.45 -9.23 -8.26
C LEU A 73 -1.30 -8.32 -7.03
N SER A 74 -0.41 -8.66 -6.09
CA SER A 74 -0.12 -7.81 -4.92
C SER A 74 0.40 -6.43 -5.33
N SER A 75 1.26 -6.37 -6.35
CA SER A 75 1.78 -5.10 -6.87
C SER A 75 0.68 -4.22 -7.48
N LEU A 76 -0.23 -4.81 -8.27
CA LEU A 76 -1.36 -4.09 -8.86
C LEU A 76 -2.36 -3.61 -7.80
N GLN A 77 -2.64 -4.44 -6.79
CA GLN A 77 -3.48 -4.06 -5.65
C GLN A 77 -2.87 -2.91 -4.84
N PHE A 78 -1.55 -2.92 -4.65
CA PHE A 78 -0.85 -1.81 -4.01
C PHE A 78 -1.02 -0.51 -4.83
N ILE A 79 -0.78 -0.56 -6.14
CA ILE A 79 -0.92 0.61 -7.02
C ILE A 79 -2.36 1.16 -6.97
N LEU A 80 -3.38 0.30 -7.05
CA LEU A 80 -4.78 0.71 -6.90
C LEU A 80 -5.02 1.46 -5.59
N CYS A 81 -4.57 0.90 -4.48
CA CYS A 81 -4.72 1.53 -3.18
C CYS A 81 -4.03 2.90 -3.10
N GLN A 82 -2.88 3.07 -3.78
CA GLN A 82 -2.20 4.36 -3.87
C GLN A 82 -2.98 5.38 -4.71
N LEU A 83 -3.54 4.97 -5.85
CA LEU A 83 -4.36 5.83 -6.72
C LEU A 83 -5.65 6.27 -6.04
N ASP A 84 -6.36 5.34 -5.38
CA ASP A 84 -7.58 5.66 -4.65
C ASP A 84 -7.31 6.67 -3.52
N ASN A 85 -6.20 6.49 -2.79
CA ASN A 85 -5.79 7.40 -1.73
C ASN A 85 -5.24 8.75 -2.25
N ALA A 86 -4.82 8.82 -3.51
CA ALA A 86 -4.42 10.08 -4.13
C ALA A 86 -5.63 10.98 -4.45
N LEU A 87 -6.79 10.39 -4.73
CA LEU A 87 -8.03 11.11 -5.01
C LEU A 87 -8.76 11.61 -3.75
N ILE A 88 -8.41 11.08 -2.57
CA ILE A 88 -9.08 11.35 -1.31
C ILE A 88 -8.20 12.24 -0.43
N ALA A 89 -8.83 13.12 0.36
CA ALA A 89 -8.12 13.96 1.33
C ALA A 89 -7.28 13.12 2.31
N LYS A 90 -6.09 13.61 2.69
CA LYS A 90 -5.12 12.88 3.54
C LYS A 90 -5.74 12.31 4.84
N THR A 91 -6.74 12.98 5.41
CA THR A 91 -7.44 12.60 6.65
C THR A 91 -8.44 11.46 6.47
N MET A 92 -8.92 11.22 5.26
CA MET A 92 -9.92 10.21 4.93
C MET A 92 -9.34 8.97 4.23
N ARG A 93 -8.01 8.95 4.03
CA ARG A 93 -7.31 7.83 3.39
C ARG A 93 -7.52 6.52 4.15
N GLN A 94 -7.80 5.47 3.39
CA GLN A 94 -7.95 4.11 3.91
C GLN A 94 -6.76 3.30 3.40
N TYR A 95 -5.95 2.83 4.33
CA TYR A 95 -4.75 2.05 4.03
C TYR A 95 -5.08 0.56 4.13
N ASN A 96 -4.72 -0.22 3.12
CA ASN A 96 -4.76 -1.67 3.23
C ASN A 96 -3.76 -2.18 4.29
N ILE A 97 -3.98 -3.41 4.76
CA ILE A 97 -3.16 -4.02 5.83
C ILE A 97 -1.68 -4.08 5.41
N GLU A 98 -1.40 -4.42 4.15
CA GLU A 98 -0.04 -4.53 3.64
C GLU A 98 0.72 -3.21 3.70
N THR A 99 0.09 -2.10 3.28
CA THR A 99 0.68 -0.75 3.37
C THR A 99 0.91 -0.36 4.81
N LEU A 100 0.00 -0.70 5.73
CA LEU A 100 0.17 -0.44 7.15
C LEU A 100 1.36 -1.20 7.74
N VAL A 101 1.49 -2.50 7.41
CA VAL A 101 2.60 -3.35 7.85
C VAL A 101 3.93 -2.84 7.27
N LEU A 102 3.98 -2.51 5.98
CA LEU A 102 5.16 -1.95 5.33
C LEU A 102 5.58 -0.63 5.99
N SER A 103 4.62 0.27 6.18
CA SER A 103 4.85 1.58 6.79
C SER A 103 5.36 1.44 8.23
N LEU A 104 4.79 0.51 9.00
CA LEU A 104 5.24 0.22 10.35
C LEU A 104 6.67 -0.34 10.36
N LYS A 105 6.98 -1.30 9.48
CA LYS A 105 8.34 -1.85 9.34
C LYS A 105 9.35 -0.76 9.02
N CYS A 106 9.08 0.08 8.02
CA CYS A 106 9.95 1.20 7.65
C CYS A 106 10.15 2.17 8.81
N GLN A 107 9.06 2.52 9.52
CA GLN A 107 9.10 3.41 10.68
C GLN A 107 9.91 2.82 11.85
N LEU A 108 9.85 1.51 12.08
CA LEU A 108 10.61 0.83 13.14
C LEU A 108 12.10 0.71 12.81
N ILE A 109 12.44 0.43 11.55
CA ILE A 109 13.84 0.30 11.10
C ILE A 109 14.51 1.67 11.06
N SER A 110 13.84 2.67 10.46
CA SER A 110 14.39 4.03 10.36
C SER A 110 13.28 5.09 10.37
N PRO A 111 12.99 5.68 11.54
CA PRO A 111 12.05 6.80 11.67
C PRO A 111 12.39 8.00 10.79
N VAL A 112 13.68 8.24 10.54
CA VAL A 112 14.15 9.36 9.73
C VAL A 112 13.82 9.13 8.26
N CYS A 113 14.11 7.94 7.73
CA CYS A 113 13.80 7.57 6.36
C CYS A 113 12.28 7.60 6.13
N TYR A 114 11.49 7.07 7.05
CA TYR A 114 10.04 7.09 6.94
C TYR A 114 9.47 8.52 6.87
N ARG A 115 9.94 9.43 7.73
CA ARG A 115 9.54 10.85 7.68
C ARG A 115 9.95 11.52 6.37
N TYR A 116 11.12 11.19 5.85
CA TYR A 116 11.57 11.69 4.55
C TYR A 116 10.65 11.21 3.42
N LEU A 117 10.36 9.90 3.35
CA LEU A 117 9.43 9.34 2.37
C LEU A 117 8.03 9.96 2.47
N GLN A 118 7.55 10.18 3.69
CA GLN A 118 6.28 10.87 3.91
C GLN A 118 6.30 12.34 3.44
N SER A 119 7.44 13.03 3.56
CA SER A 119 7.58 14.41 3.10
C SER A 119 7.65 14.56 1.58
N LEU A 120 8.02 13.50 0.86
CA LEU A 120 8.05 13.51 -0.60
C LEU A 120 6.66 13.54 -1.22
N ASP A 121 5.61 13.20 -0.46
CA ASP A 121 4.21 13.14 -0.91
C ASP A 121 3.98 12.27 -2.18
N CYS A 122 4.97 11.46 -2.58
CA CYS A 122 4.91 10.56 -3.72
C CYS A 122 4.11 9.29 -3.43
N LEU A 123 4.04 8.89 -2.16
CA LEU A 123 3.29 7.74 -1.69
C LEU A 123 2.26 8.20 -0.66
N SER A 124 1.07 7.64 -0.75
CA SER A 124 0.04 7.74 0.28
C SER A 124 0.47 6.87 1.46
N LEU A 125 1.29 7.44 2.34
CA LEU A 125 1.75 6.81 3.57
C LEU A 125 0.97 7.31 4.79
N PRO A 126 0.65 6.43 5.77
CA PRO A 126 -0.06 6.82 6.97
C PRO A 126 0.74 7.80 7.83
N HIS A 127 0.03 8.73 8.47
CA HIS A 127 0.66 9.63 9.43
C HIS A 127 1.23 8.85 10.63
N LEU A 128 2.29 9.37 11.25
CA LEU A 128 2.93 8.70 12.38
C LEU A 128 1.96 8.47 13.56
N SER A 129 0.97 9.34 13.76
CA SER A 129 -0.08 9.15 14.75
C SER A 129 -0.96 7.92 14.45
N THR A 130 -1.25 7.67 13.17
CA THR A 130 -1.99 6.48 12.72
C THR A 130 -1.20 5.22 13.02
N LEU A 131 0.10 5.21 12.72
CA LEU A 131 0.98 4.08 13.07
C LEU A 131 1.07 3.88 14.57
N LYS A 132 1.26 4.96 15.34
CA LYS A 132 1.26 4.93 16.81
C LYS A 132 0.00 4.31 17.38
N ARG A 133 -1.17 4.68 16.85
CA ARG A 133 -2.46 4.12 17.27
C ARG A 133 -2.59 2.64 16.94
N LEU A 134 -2.02 2.20 15.81
CA LEU A 134 -2.00 0.78 15.46
C LEU A 134 -1.24 0.01 16.53
N TYR A 135 0.03 0.32 16.77
CA TYR A 135 0.84 -0.44 17.72
C TYR A 135 0.58 -0.13 19.20
N SER A 136 -0.05 0.99 19.55
CA SER A 136 -0.44 1.29 20.95
C SER A 136 -1.43 0.30 21.52
N ASN A 137 -2.20 -0.36 20.63
CA ASN A 137 -3.19 -1.36 21.00
C ASN A 137 -2.61 -2.77 21.08
N PHE A 138 -1.39 -3.00 20.59
CA PHE A 138 -0.72 -4.29 20.69
C PHE A 138 0.01 -4.35 22.03
N GLY A 139 -0.75 -4.63 23.09
CA GLY A 139 -0.17 -5.19 24.32
C GLY A 139 0.32 -6.61 24.07
N LEU A 140 1.07 -7.16 25.02
CA LEU A 140 1.29 -8.62 25.13
C LEU A 140 -0.01 -9.30 25.60
N ASP A 141 -1.08 -9.07 24.85
CA ASP A 141 -2.42 -9.49 25.21
C ASP A 141 -2.64 -10.96 24.80
N SER A 142 -3.76 -11.52 25.24
CA SER A 142 -4.16 -12.90 24.99
C SER A 142 -4.17 -13.25 23.49
N GLU A 143 -4.48 -12.31 22.61
CA GLU A 143 -4.50 -12.50 21.15
C GLU A 143 -3.12 -12.79 20.57
N PHE A 144 -2.08 -12.05 20.99
CA PHE A 144 -0.70 -12.31 20.55
C PHE A 144 -0.22 -13.68 21.03
N THR A 145 -0.55 -14.03 22.26
CA THR A 145 -0.22 -15.35 22.83
C THR A 145 -0.94 -16.47 22.08
N ASN A 146 -2.20 -16.26 21.69
CA ASN A 146 -2.98 -17.22 20.90
C ASN A 146 -2.38 -17.40 19.50
N TYR A 147 -1.98 -16.31 18.84
CA TYR A 147 -1.28 -16.36 17.56
C TYR A 147 0.02 -17.18 17.66
N LEU A 148 0.84 -16.93 18.69
CA LEU A 148 2.06 -17.70 18.92
C LEU A 148 1.77 -19.19 19.17
N LYS A 149 0.75 -19.51 19.98
CA LYS A 149 0.32 -20.90 20.21
C LYS A 149 -0.08 -21.59 18.91
N GLN A 150 -0.86 -20.92 18.06
CA GLN A 150 -1.25 -21.44 16.75
C GLN A 150 -0.07 -21.60 15.80
N SER A 151 0.95 -20.75 15.92
CA SER A 151 2.17 -20.87 15.10
C SER A 151 2.99 -22.09 15.52
N VAL A 152 3.12 -22.34 16.83
CA VAL A 152 3.87 -23.49 17.36
C VAL A 152 3.22 -24.83 17.01
N THR A 153 1.90 -24.90 16.78
CA THR A 153 1.26 -26.16 16.34
C THR A 153 1.70 -26.58 14.94
N GLN A 154 2.14 -25.64 14.10
CA GLN A 154 2.64 -25.92 12.75
C GLN A 154 4.07 -26.49 12.76
N PHE A 155 4.78 -26.38 13.87
CA PHE A 155 6.15 -26.88 13.99
C PHE A 155 6.18 -28.38 14.25
N ASN A 156 7.18 -29.05 13.66
CA ASN A 156 7.51 -30.43 13.92
C ASN A 156 7.99 -30.62 15.36
N LYS A 157 7.94 -31.86 15.86
CA LYS A 157 8.29 -32.17 17.27
C LYS A 157 9.70 -31.69 17.66
N TRP A 158 10.66 -31.72 16.74
CA TRP A 158 12.04 -31.30 16.98
C TRP A 158 12.22 -29.77 16.94
N GLU A 159 11.42 -29.06 16.15
CA GLU A 159 11.41 -27.58 16.06
C GLU A 159 10.80 -26.90 17.30
N ARG A 160 10.03 -27.65 18.10
CA ARG A 160 9.43 -27.16 19.36
C ARG A 160 10.41 -27.13 20.53
N ASN A 161 11.59 -27.73 20.39
CA ASN A 161 12.61 -27.72 21.43
C ASN A 161 13.37 -26.39 21.36
N VAL A 162 13.29 -25.59 22.42
CA VAL A 162 13.96 -24.29 22.52
C VAL A 162 14.82 -24.23 23.78
N VAL A 163 15.96 -23.55 23.67
CA VAL A 163 16.80 -23.20 24.83
C VAL A 163 16.50 -21.74 25.17
N ILE A 164 16.06 -21.49 26.40
CA ILE A 164 15.77 -20.14 26.88
C ILE A 164 17.02 -19.62 27.57
N GLN A 165 17.59 -18.55 27.02
CA GLN A 165 18.67 -17.79 27.65
C GLN A 165 18.07 -16.49 28.20
N MET A 166 18.31 -16.23 29.48
CA MET A 166 17.86 -15.01 30.16
C MET A 166 19.09 -14.26 30.66
N ASP A 167 19.07 -12.94 30.51
CA ASP A 167 20.12 -12.04 30.97
C ASP A 167 19.48 -10.77 31.55
N GLU A 168 20.22 -10.06 32.39
CA GLU A 168 19.75 -8.82 33.00
C GLU A 168 20.15 -7.59 32.16
N ILE A 169 19.22 -6.63 32.05
CA ILE A 169 19.49 -5.35 31.39
C ILE A 169 19.47 -4.28 32.48
N HIS A 170 20.62 -3.66 32.74
CA HIS A 170 20.70 -2.51 33.64
C HIS A 170 20.09 -1.28 32.99
N VAL A 171 18.86 -0.95 33.38
CA VAL A 171 18.17 0.27 32.96
C VAL A 171 18.43 1.37 33.98
N LYS A 172 18.73 2.59 33.51
CA LYS A 172 18.89 3.76 34.38
C LYS A 172 17.62 3.99 35.21
N SER A 173 17.77 4.11 36.53
CA SER A 173 16.65 4.43 37.41
C SER A 173 16.09 5.82 37.07
N THR A 174 14.86 5.86 36.60
CA THR A 174 14.14 7.10 36.26
C THR A 174 12.69 7.02 36.73
N PHE A 175 12.15 8.13 37.22
CA PHE A 175 10.72 8.24 37.49
C PHE A 175 9.98 8.58 36.19
N THR A 176 9.06 7.70 35.77
CA THR A 176 8.20 7.93 34.60
C THR A 176 6.74 7.96 35.00
N TYR A 177 5.99 8.96 34.54
CA TYR A 177 4.54 9.04 34.75
C TYR A 177 3.82 8.60 33.48
N LYS A 178 2.93 7.61 33.59
CA LYS A 178 2.03 7.21 32.50
C LYS A 178 0.86 8.20 32.47
N ARG A 179 0.82 9.10 31.49
CA ARG A 179 -0.40 9.89 31.24
C ARG A 179 -1.52 8.94 30.82
N ARG A 180 -2.64 9.01 31.53
CA ARG A 180 -3.92 8.40 31.14
C ARG A 180 -4.45 9.06 29.88
#